data_AF-F4XBP3-F1
#
_entry.id   AF-F4XBP3-F1
#
_cell.length_a   1.000
_cell.length_b   1.000
_cell.length_c   1.000
_cell.angle_alpha   90.00
_cell.angle_beta   90.00
_cell.angle_gamma   90.00
#
_symmetry.space_group_name_H-M   'P 1'
#
loop_
_entity.id
_entity.type
_entity.pdbx_description
1 polymer ?
#
loop_
_entity_poly.entity_id
_entity_poly.type
_entity_poly.pdbx_seq_one_letter_code
_entity_poly.pdbx_strand_id
1 'polypeptide(L)'
;MKRARQAEILKIIQSVDVETQEQLLDELKRRGFASTQATISRDIKELRLVKEMAGGGYRYVVSERKGMVDSDVRLRNIFKEGVVSVDLAQNIVVVRTMPGLASAACSALDSMDIPGMVGSLAGDDTGILIMRDNASAEQFNREVHKLLK
;
A
#
# COMPACT_ATOMS: atom_id res chain seq x y z
N MET A 1 -16.09 -21.30 10.52
CA MET A 1 -16.62 -20.32 11.50
C MET A 1 -15.81 -19.02 11.56
N LYS A 2 -14.49 -19.02 11.85
CA LYS A 2 -13.66 -17.78 11.95
C LYS A 2 -13.75 -16.85 10.72
N ARG A 3 -13.51 -17.38 9.51
CA ARG A 3 -13.57 -16.58 8.27
C ARG A 3 -14.94 -15.92 8.03
N ALA A 4 -16.02 -16.65 8.30
CA ALA A 4 -17.38 -16.12 8.16
C ALA A 4 -17.65 -14.99 9.16
N ARG A 5 -17.22 -15.16 10.42
CA ARG A 5 -17.32 -14.12 11.46
C ARG A 5 -16.51 -12.87 11.08
N GLN A 6 -15.27 -13.05 10.63
CA GLN A 6 -14.41 -11.96 10.20
C GLN A 6 -14.99 -11.21 9.00
N ALA A 7 -15.57 -11.91 8.03
CA ALA A 7 -16.28 -11.28 6.91
C ALA A 7 -17.49 -10.47 7.40
N GLU A 8 -18.21 -10.95 8.40
CA GLU A 8 -19.35 -10.21 8.96
C GLU A 8 -18.91 -8.99 9.78
N ILE A 9 -17.79 -9.07 10.52
CA ILE A 9 -17.18 -7.91 11.20
C ILE A 9 -16.93 -6.77 10.21
N LEU A 10 -16.37 -7.09 9.03
CA LEU A 10 -16.09 -6.09 8.00
C LEU A 10 -17.36 -5.43 7.44
N LYS A 11 -18.44 -6.20 7.24
CA LYS A 11 -19.73 -5.65 6.80
C LYS A 11 -20.37 -4.76 7.86
N ILE A 12 -20.26 -5.15 9.14
CA ILE A 12 -20.82 -4.41 10.27
C ILE A 12 -20.21 -3.01 10.33
N ILE A 13 -18.88 -2.90 10.36
CA ILE A 13 -18.18 -1.61 10.49
C ILE A 13 -18.32 -0.71 9.24
N GLN A 14 -18.73 -1.27 8.10
CA GLN A 14 -19.08 -0.50 6.90
C GLN A 14 -20.51 0.06 6.95
N SER A 15 -21.40 -0.59 7.71
CA SER A 15 -22.83 -0.27 7.73
C SER A 15 -23.27 0.49 8.98
N VAL A 16 -22.52 0.36 10.07
CA VAL A 16 -22.84 0.91 11.39
C VAL A 16 -21.58 1.48 12.02
N ASP A 17 -21.70 2.64 12.67
CA ASP A 17 -20.61 3.21 13.45
C ASP A 17 -20.46 2.44 14.77
N VAL A 18 -19.38 1.67 14.87
CA VAL A 18 -19.08 0.84 16.04
C VAL A 18 -17.88 1.41 16.77
N GLU A 19 -18.07 1.85 18.01
CA GLU A 19 -17.04 2.53 18.80
C GLU A 19 -16.31 1.58 19.76
N THR A 20 -17.01 0.55 20.24
CA THR A 20 -16.51 -0.37 21.27
C THR A 20 -16.57 -1.83 20.83
N GLN A 21 -15.76 -2.67 21.45
CA GLN A 21 -15.76 -4.11 21.16
C GLN A 21 -17.05 -4.79 21.63
N GLU A 22 -17.68 -4.27 22.67
CA GLU A 22 -18.99 -4.73 23.17
C GLU A 22 -20.07 -4.47 22.13
N GLN A 23 -20.12 -3.26 21.56
CA GLN A 23 -21.05 -2.94 20.47
C GLN A 23 -20.84 -3.86 19.25
N LEU A 24 -19.59 -4.16 18.89
CA LEU A 24 -19.28 -5.09 17.80
C LEU A 24 -19.78 -6.52 18.12
N LEU A 25 -19.66 -6.94 19.37
CA LEU A 25 -20.08 -8.26 19.83
C LEU A 25 -21.60 -8.39 19.84
N ASP A 26 -22.32 -7.35 20.25
CA ASP A 26 -23.78 -7.30 20.22
C ASP A 26 -24.34 -7.31 18.79
N GLU A 27 -23.71 -6.59 17.88
CA GLU A 27 -24.09 -6.60 16.46
C GLU A 27 -23.83 -7.96 15.81
N LEU A 28 -22.69 -8.59 16.09
CA LEU A 28 -22.41 -9.96 15.65
C LEU A 28 -23.44 -10.97 16.19
N LYS A 29 -23.80 -10.84 17.47
CA LYS A 29 -24.80 -11.72 18.10
C LYS A 29 -26.16 -11.58 17.44
N ARG A 30 -26.59 -10.35 17.10
CA ARG A 30 -27.83 -10.08 16.33
C ARG A 30 -27.83 -10.74 14.95
N ARG A 31 -26.65 -10.94 14.36
CA ARG A 31 -26.46 -11.60 13.05
C ARG A 31 -26.16 -13.10 13.16
N GLY A 32 -26.34 -13.69 14.33
CA GLY A 32 -26.18 -15.13 14.57
C GLY A 32 -24.75 -15.59 14.86
N PHE A 33 -23.80 -14.66 15.09
CA PHE A 33 -22.42 -14.98 15.44
C PHE A 33 -22.19 -14.84 16.94
N ALA A 34 -22.15 -15.98 17.65
CA ALA A 34 -21.68 -16.00 19.04
C ALA A 34 -20.15 -15.91 19.11
N SER A 35 -19.62 -14.99 19.91
CA SER A 35 -18.19 -14.80 20.11
C SER A 35 -17.92 -14.22 21.51
N THR A 36 -16.66 -14.19 21.92
CA THR A 36 -16.20 -13.58 23.19
C THR A 36 -15.40 -12.32 22.93
N GLN A 37 -15.30 -11.44 23.92
CA GLN A 37 -14.50 -10.22 23.82
C GLN A 37 -13.03 -10.55 23.46
N ALA A 38 -12.45 -11.59 24.04
CA ALA A 38 -11.09 -12.04 23.70
C ALA A 38 -10.93 -12.46 22.23
N THR A 39 -11.96 -13.10 21.67
CA THR A 39 -11.97 -13.51 20.25
C THR A 39 -12.10 -12.31 19.32
N ILE A 40 -12.98 -11.37 19.66
CA ILE A 40 -13.16 -10.12 18.89
C ILE A 40 -11.91 -9.25 18.95
N SER A 41 -11.26 -9.15 20.11
CA SER A 41 -9.99 -8.45 20.26
C SER A 41 -8.90 -9.03 19.34
N ARG A 42 -8.83 -10.37 19.23
CA ARG A 42 -7.92 -11.03 18.27
C ARG A 42 -8.32 -10.75 16.82
N ASP A 43 -9.60 -10.85 16.49
CA ASP A 43 -10.08 -10.59 15.12
C ASP A 43 -9.83 -9.13 14.70
N ILE A 44 -10.03 -8.14 15.59
CA ILE A 44 -9.71 -6.73 15.36
C ILE A 44 -8.23 -6.55 15.00
N LYS A 45 -7.33 -7.22 15.74
CA LYS A 45 -5.89 -7.18 15.47
C LYS A 45 -5.55 -7.84 14.13
N GLU A 46 -6.10 -9.02 13.86
CA GLU A 46 -5.86 -9.76 12.62
C GLU A 46 -6.40 -9.03 11.38
N LEU A 47 -7.56 -8.39 11.51
CA LEU A 47 -8.21 -7.58 10.47
C LEU A 47 -7.63 -6.17 10.36
N ARG A 48 -6.67 -5.80 11.24
CA ARG A 48 -6.03 -4.48 11.28
C ARG A 48 -7.03 -3.33 11.34
N LEU A 49 -8.07 -3.49 12.16
CA LEU A 49 -9.06 -2.44 12.36
C LEU A 49 -8.46 -1.34 13.25
N VAL A 50 -8.69 -0.09 12.89
CA VAL A 50 -8.25 1.11 13.62
C VAL A 50 -9.45 1.95 14.00
N LYS A 51 -9.29 2.82 15.01
CA LYS A 51 -10.32 3.82 15.33
C LYS A 51 -10.04 5.10 14.56
N GLU A 52 -11.02 5.60 13.82
CA GLU A 52 -10.97 6.88 13.12
C GLU A 52 -12.04 7.82 13.70
N MET A 53 -11.76 9.12 13.76
CA MET A 53 -12.77 10.11 14.14
C MET A 53 -13.68 10.41 12.95
N ALA A 54 -14.97 10.19 13.12
CA ALA A 54 -15.99 10.55 12.15
C ALA A 54 -17.19 11.18 12.87
N GLY A 55 -17.69 12.33 12.38
CA GLY A 55 -18.94 12.92 12.86
C GLY A 55 -19.00 13.31 14.35
N GLY A 56 -17.87 13.40 15.05
CA GLY A 56 -17.80 13.72 16.49
C GLY A 56 -17.55 12.54 17.43
N GLY A 57 -17.41 11.30 16.91
CA GLY A 57 -17.10 10.09 17.68
C GLY A 57 -15.97 9.25 17.06
N TYR A 58 -15.50 8.24 17.79
CA TYR A 58 -14.48 7.29 17.31
C TYR A 58 -15.12 6.00 16.88
N ARG A 59 -14.91 5.57 15.63
CA ARG A 59 -15.46 4.32 15.11
C ARG A 59 -14.39 3.41 14.54
N TYR A 60 -14.62 2.10 14.60
CA TYR A 60 -13.78 1.12 13.92
C TYR A 60 -13.93 1.24 12.42
N VAL A 61 -12.80 1.35 11.73
CA VAL A 61 -12.70 1.26 10.28
C VAL A 61 -11.64 0.22 9.94
N VAL A 62 -11.76 -0.39 8.77
CA VAL A 62 -10.63 -1.10 8.19
C VAL A 62 -9.53 -0.06 7.99
N SER A 63 -8.30 -0.38 8.40
CA SER A 63 -7.16 0.36 7.88
C SER A 63 -7.10 0.11 6.37
N GLU A 64 -7.86 0.86 5.58
CA GLU A 64 -7.76 0.90 4.13
C GLU A 64 -6.39 1.46 3.81
N ARG A 65 -5.36 0.59 3.74
CA ARG A 65 -4.09 0.86 3.06
C ARG A 65 -3.56 2.30 3.20
N LYS A 66 -3.75 2.97 4.35
CA LYS A 66 -3.17 4.32 4.57
C LYS A 66 -1.65 4.21 4.61
N GLY A 67 -1.12 3.00 4.85
CA GLY A 67 0.29 2.67 4.67
C GLY A 67 0.78 2.66 3.21
N MET A 68 -0.05 2.35 2.20
CA MET A 68 0.35 2.43 0.79
C MET A 68 0.30 3.86 0.25
N VAL A 69 -0.67 4.67 0.67
CA VAL A 69 -0.77 6.06 0.19
C VAL A 69 0.36 6.92 0.76
N ASP A 70 0.74 6.72 2.03
CA ASP A 70 1.86 7.45 2.63
C ASP A 70 3.22 6.91 2.17
N SER A 71 3.35 5.59 1.97
CA SER A 71 4.56 5.02 1.36
C SER A 71 4.71 5.47 -0.09
N ASP A 72 3.67 5.44 -0.91
CA ASP A 72 3.74 5.90 -2.30
C ASP A 72 4.06 7.38 -2.39
N VAL A 73 3.54 8.22 -1.49
CA VAL A 73 3.90 9.64 -1.44
C VAL A 73 5.35 9.83 -1.00
N ARG A 74 5.82 9.14 0.04
CA ARG A 74 7.23 9.20 0.46
C ARG A 74 8.18 8.66 -0.60
N LEU A 75 7.84 7.53 -1.21
CA LEU A 75 8.63 6.88 -2.26
C LEU A 75 8.61 7.73 -3.54
N ARG A 76 7.49 8.34 -3.90
CA ARG A 76 7.43 9.32 -5.00
C ARG A 76 8.28 10.54 -4.70
N ASN A 77 8.32 11.01 -3.45
CA ASN A 77 9.19 12.13 -3.08
C ASN A 77 10.67 11.72 -3.12
N ILE A 78 11.04 10.55 -2.60
CA ILE A 78 12.41 10.01 -2.72
C ILE A 78 12.81 9.88 -4.18
N PHE A 79 11.92 9.36 -5.02
CA PHE A 79 12.15 9.25 -6.46
C PHE A 79 12.27 10.64 -7.11
N LYS A 80 11.39 11.58 -6.77
CA LYS A 80 11.40 12.94 -7.36
C LYS A 80 12.59 13.79 -6.91
N GLU A 81 13.03 13.63 -5.67
CA GLU A 81 14.16 14.38 -5.09
C GLU A 81 15.51 13.71 -5.36
N GLY A 82 15.53 12.39 -5.50
CA GLY A 82 16.74 11.59 -5.65
C GLY A 82 17.12 11.26 -7.09
N VAL A 83 16.16 11.23 -8.03
CA VAL A 83 16.43 10.88 -9.45
C VAL A 83 16.83 12.11 -10.24
N VAL A 84 17.98 12.00 -10.92
CA VAL A 84 18.57 13.03 -11.76
C VAL A 84 18.11 12.88 -13.22
N SER A 85 18.08 11.64 -13.73
CA SER A 85 17.62 11.35 -15.09
C SER A 85 17.17 9.90 -15.24
N VAL A 86 16.35 9.66 -16.26
CA VAL A 86 15.94 8.33 -16.68
C VAL A 86 16.12 8.20 -18.19
N ASP A 87 16.73 7.10 -18.62
CA ASP A 87 16.94 6.78 -20.03
C ASP A 87 16.65 5.29 -20.29
N LEU A 88 16.60 4.89 -21.55
CA LEU A 88 16.23 3.54 -21.98
C LEU A 88 17.19 2.96 -23.01
N ALA A 89 17.48 1.68 -22.84
CA ALA A 89 18.17 0.83 -23.79
C ALA A 89 17.32 -0.42 -24.04
N GLN A 90 16.47 -0.37 -25.06
CA GLN A 90 15.47 -1.41 -25.33
C GLN A 90 14.52 -1.63 -24.13
N ASN A 91 14.55 -2.81 -23.51
CA ASN A 91 13.73 -3.14 -22.35
C ASN A 91 14.40 -2.81 -21.00
N ILE A 92 15.61 -2.24 -21.02
CA ILE A 92 16.33 -1.82 -19.82
C ILE A 92 16.10 -0.33 -19.62
N VAL A 93 15.65 0.05 -18.43
CA VAL A 93 15.53 1.45 -18.01
C VAL A 93 16.68 1.76 -17.07
N VAL A 94 17.43 2.82 -17.36
CA VAL A 94 18.55 3.30 -16.54
C VAL A 94 18.07 4.51 -15.75
N VAL A 95 18.15 4.45 -14.43
CA VAL A 95 17.77 5.53 -13.51
C VAL A 95 19.04 6.07 -12.86
N ARG A 96 19.38 7.33 -13.14
CA ARG A 96 20.51 8.01 -12.49
C ARG A 96 19.98 8.77 -11.28
N THR A 97 20.67 8.62 -10.15
CA THR A 97 20.30 9.27 -8.89
C THR A 97 21.42 10.16 -8.38
N MET A 98 21.17 10.91 -7.31
CA MET A 98 22.25 11.45 -6.49
C MET A 98 23.09 10.29 -5.90
N PRO A 99 24.39 10.55 -5.58
CA PRO A 99 25.25 9.53 -4.99
C PRO A 99 24.65 8.87 -3.74
N GLY A 100 24.78 7.56 -3.64
CA GLY A 100 24.27 6.74 -2.53
C GLY A 100 22.74 6.51 -2.50
N LEU A 101 21.97 7.04 -3.45
CA LEU A 101 20.51 6.91 -3.44
C LEU A 101 19.94 5.83 -4.36
N ALA A 102 20.75 5.20 -5.22
CA ALA A 102 20.23 4.26 -6.22
C ALA A 102 19.51 3.06 -5.59
N SER A 103 20.03 2.53 -4.48
CA SER A 103 19.40 1.42 -3.75
C SER A 103 18.04 1.80 -3.17
N ALA A 104 17.90 3.00 -2.62
CA ALA A 104 16.63 3.50 -2.09
C ALA A 104 15.61 3.72 -3.22
N ALA A 105 16.03 4.28 -4.35
CA ALA A 105 15.19 4.49 -5.52
C ALA A 105 14.72 3.15 -6.12
N CYS A 106 15.60 2.17 -6.28
CA CYS A 106 15.26 0.85 -6.79
C CYS A 106 14.30 0.10 -5.86
N SER A 107 14.57 0.10 -4.55
CA SER A 107 13.67 -0.49 -3.56
C SER A 107 12.29 0.18 -3.54
N ALA A 108 12.24 1.49 -3.82
CA ALA A 108 10.99 2.20 -3.98
C ALA A 108 10.21 1.70 -5.21
N LEU A 109 10.88 1.60 -6.35
CA LEU A 109 10.28 1.13 -7.60
C LEU A 109 9.82 -0.33 -7.51
N ASP A 110 10.57 -1.20 -6.85
CA ASP A 110 10.18 -2.61 -6.61
C ASP A 110 8.92 -2.73 -5.75
N SER A 111 8.65 -1.72 -4.90
CA SER A 111 7.45 -1.68 -4.06
C SER A 111 6.25 -1.09 -4.81
N MET A 112 6.48 -0.36 -5.89
CA MET A 112 5.43 0.10 -6.80
C MET A 112 5.09 -1.05 -7.74
N ASP A 113 3.81 -1.45 -7.78
CA ASP A 113 3.34 -2.53 -8.67
C ASP A 113 3.34 -2.07 -10.13
N ILE A 114 4.54 -1.85 -10.71
CA ILE A 114 4.78 -1.28 -12.03
C ILE A 114 4.49 -2.36 -13.08
N PRO A 115 3.48 -2.18 -13.94
CA PRO A 115 3.15 -3.16 -14.96
C PRO A 115 4.33 -3.42 -15.89
N GLY A 116 4.66 -4.69 -16.08
CA GLY A 116 5.74 -5.10 -16.98
C GLY A 116 7.15 -4.98 -16.40
N MET A 117 7.35 -4.51 -15.17
CA MET A 117 8.65 -4.61 -14.50
C MET A 117 8.93 -6.05 -14.07
N VAL A 118 10.14 -6.54 -14.36
CA VAL A 118 10.62 -7.87 -13.96
C VAL A 118 11.41 -7.77 -12.65
N GLY A 119 12.16 -6.68 -12.47
CA GLY A 119 12.89 -6.37 -11.24
C GLY A 119 13.91 -5.26 -11.45
N SER A 120 14.62 -4.91 -10.38
CA SER A 120 15.65 -3.88 -10.39
C SER A 120 17.01 -4.38 -9.90
N LEU A 121 18.08 -3.65 -10.25
CA LEU A 121 19.41 -3.80 -9.66
C LEU A 121 20.01 -2.40 -9.43
N ALA A 122 20.50 -2.17 -8.22
CA ALA A 122 21.09 -0.90 -7.82
C ALA A 122 22.61 -0.97 -7.68
N GLY A 123 23.28 0.07 -8.18
CA GLY A 123 24.63 0.47 -7.80
C GLY A 123 24.60 1.58 -6.74
N ASP A 124 25.52 2.54 -6.83
CA ASP A 124 25.61 3.69 -5.92
C ASP A 124 24.73 4.87 -6.38
N ASP A 125 24.96 5.35 -7.60
CA ASP A 125 24.28 6.49 -8.24
C ASP A 125 23.46 6.07 -9.48
N THR A 126 23.38 4.77 -9.74
CA THR A 126 22.72 4.20 -10.92
C THR A 126 21.91 2.97 -10.55
N GLY A 127 20.64 2.98 -10.90
CA GLY A 127 19.77 1.82 -10.90
C GLY A 127 19.46 1.37 -12.33
N ILE A 128 19.28 0.07 -12.53
CA ILE A 128 18.69 -0.47 -13.75
C ILE A 128 17.39 -1.18 -13.41
N LEU A 129 16.36 -0.95 -14.22
CA LEU A 129 15.09 -1.68 -14.16
C LEU A 129 15.01 -2.56 -15.40
N ILE A 130 14.70 -3.83 -15.18
CA ILE A 130 14.50 -4.80 -16.25
C ILE A 130 13.00 -4.85 -16.53
N MET A 131 12.60 -4.46 -17.74
CA MET A 131 11.22 -4.52 -18.19
C MET A 131 10.99 -5.76 -19.05
N ARG A 132 9.74 -6.21 -19.11
CA ARG A 132 9.31 -7.41 -19.83
C ARG A 132 9.52 -7.28 -21.33
N ASP A 133 9.32 -6.08 -21.87
CA ASP A 133 9.50 -5.74 -23.27
C ASP A 133 9.77 -4.24 -23.45
N ASN A 134 10.14 -3.85 -24.68
CA ASN A 134 10.43 -2.46 -25.03
C ASN A 134 9.20 -1.55 -24.84
N ALA A 135 7.99 -2.05 -25.11
CA ALA A 135 6.77 -1.27 -24.98
C ALA A 135 6.51 -0.87 -23.52
N SER A 136 6.74 -1.78 -22.58
CA SER A 136 6.66 -1.55 -21.14
C SER A 136 7.70 -0.53 -20.68
N ALA A 137 8.94 -0.63 -21.18
CA ALA A 137 10.00 0.34 -20.87
C ALA A 137 9.66 1.75 -21.37
N GLU A 138 9.20 1.87 -22.61
CA GLU A 138 8.78 3.16 -23.17
C GLU A 138 7.58 3.75 -22.42
N GLN A 139 6.62 2.91 -22.02
CA GLN A 139 5.48 3.35 -21.21
C GLN A 139 5.94 3.90 -19.87
N PHE A 140 6.78 3.16 -19.15
CA PHE A 140 7.34 3.61 -17.88
C PHE A 140 8.09 4.93 -18.04
N ASN A 141 8.94 5.04 -19.07
CA ASN A 141 9.71 6.26 -19.32
C ASN A 141 8.82 7.48 -19.56
N ARG A 142 7.73 7.32 -20.33
CA ARG A 142 6.75 8.40 -20.55
C ARG A 142 6.07 8.85 -19.25
N GLU A 143 5.69 7.92 -18.39
CA GLU A 143 5.05 8.25 -17.11
C GLU A 143 6.02 8.95 -16.15
N VAL A 144 7.27 8.49 -16.06
CA VAL A 144 8.30 9.14 -15.24
C VAL A 144 8.57 10.57 -15.69
N HIS A 145 8.66 10.82 -17.00
CA HIS A 145 8.87 12.17 -17.53
C HIS A 145 7.71 13.14 -17.24
N LYS A 146 6.49 12.64 -17.00
CA LYS A 146 5.38 13.47 -16.52
C LYS A 146 5.53 13.84 -15.04
N LEU A 147 6.16 12.98 -14.23
CA LEU A 147 6.35 13.18 -12.79
C LEU A 147 7.54 14.08 -12.45
N LEU A 148 8.57 14.07 -13.29
CA LEU A 148 9.77 14.91 -13.17
C LEU A 148 9.57 16.34 -13.69
N LYS A 149 8.46 16.64 -14.37
CA LYS A 149 8.01 18.01 -14.66
C LYS A 149 7.23 18.60 -13.49
#